data_AF-A0A814VV13-F1
#
_entry.id   AF-A0A814VV13-F1
#
_cell.length_a   1.000
_cell.length_b   1.000
_cell.length_c   1.000
_cell.angle_alpha   90.00
_cell.angle_beta   90.00
_cell.angle_gamma   90.00
#
_symmetry.space_group_name_H-M   'P 1'
#
loop_
_entity.id
_entity.type
_entity.pdbx_description
1 polymer ?
#
loop_
_entity_poly.entity_id
_entity_poly.type
_entity_poly.pdbx_seq_one_letter_code
_entity_poly.pdbx_strand_id
1 'polypeptide(L)'
;MIYYLWFIILILSISLSFGNDHFQKSFQQVQKSIVNNKDDTNQLLSEKELKLIRFISYLTYMQTTTTTNITWNGWEKNYDGPQLDLGSIRYTLAHIGYTAAALAYRTPNYRELAIKILKDSIERMLNIKVWGYIDHYWKNVHTFPDPVCDENIMYSGHLLQLLTLYESLSGDFTYDIDGFDFIWDKDNDRITKIHYNTTKLAYAIYYQMNEESSAGVSCEPEWVYTICQNHPHIGFKLYDIVRNKHALEDIPMFKEDRYFKMLYYRPTHTWIPYFAATGNDGWALAWMSSWFDHNETSNFICDG
;
A
#
# COMPACT_ATOMS: atom_id res chain seq x y z
N MET A 1 13.11 12.65 -11.05
CA MET A 1 12.64 11.59 -11.98
C MET A 1 11.90 10.43 -11.30
N ILE A 2 12.26 10.00 -10.08
CA ILE A 2 11.51 8.99 -9.27
C ILE A 2 10.08 9.44 -8.89
N TYR A 3 9.81 10.74 -8.90
CA TYR A 3 8.63 11.32 -8.23
C TYR A 3 7.40 11.50 -9.14
N TYR A 4 7.55 11.38 -10.47
CA TYR A 4 6.43 11.47 -11.43
C TYR A 4 5.60 10.18 -11.54
N LEU A 5 6.13 9.03 -11.09
CA LEU A 5 5.39 7.77 -11.05
C LEU A 5 4.14 7.85 -10.15
N TRP A 6 4.23 8.61 -9.05
CA TRP A 6 3.16 8.74 -8.05
C TRP A 6 1.88 9.39 -8.59
N PHE A 7 2.02 10.33 -9.52
CA PHE A 7 0.88 11.01 -10.15
C PHE A 7 0.22 10.16 -11.24
N ILE A 8 0.99 9.23 -11.84
CA ILE A 8 0.53 8.29 -12.87
C ILE A 8 -0.24 7.12 -12.24
N ILE A 9 0.16 6.67 -11.05
CA ILE A 9 -0.52 5.58 -10.32
C ILE A 9 -1.98 5.94 -10.03
N LEU A 10 -2.28 7.19 -9.64
CA LEU A 10 -3.66 7.66 -9.43
C LEU A 10 -4.52 7.61 -10.72
N ILE A 11 -3.92 7.94 -11.88
CA ILE A 11 -4.62 7.93 -13.18
C ILE A 11 -4.79 6.50 -13.71
N LEU A 12 -3.82 5.61 -13.46
CA LEU A 12 -3.88 4.20 -13.82
C LEU A 12 -4.94 3.44 -13.02
N SER A 13 -5.14 3.75 -11.74
CA SER A 13 -6.21 3.16 -10.93
C SER A 13 -7.63 3.55 -11.37
N ILE A 14 -7.81 4.69 -12.06
CA ILE A 14 -9.12 5.15 -12.56
C ILE A 14 -9.44 4.55 -13.95
N SER A 15 -8.45 4.02 -14.67
CA SER A 15 -8.60 3.55 -16.06
C SER A 15 -8.91 2.05 -16.20
N LEU A 16 -9.14 1.33 -15.10
CA LEU A 16 -9.55 -0.08 -15.04
C LEU A 16 -10.98 -0.35 -15.60
N SER A 17 -11.52 0.50 -16.47
CA SER A 17 -12.87 0.36 -17.04
C SER A 17 -12.98 0.54 -18.56
N PHE A 18 -11.88 0.79 -19.30
CA PHE A 18 -11.96 1.00 -20.75
C PHE A 18 -10.86 0.26 -21.54
N GLY A 19 -11.26 -0.38 -22.63
CA GLY A 19 -10.50 -1.43 -23.35
C GLY A 19 -9.17 -1.03 -24.01
N ASN A 20 -8.52 -2.08 -24.53
CA ASN A 20 -7.10 -2.19 -24.93
C ASN A 20 -6.52 -1.05 -25.80
N ASP A 21 -7.28 -0.51 -26.75
CA ASP A 21 -6.75 0.48 -27.71
C ASP A 21 -6.59 1.89 -27.12
N HIS A 22 -7.35 2.21 -26.07
CA HIS A 22 -7.19 3.48 -25.35
C HIS A 22 -5.97 3.46 -24.44
N PHE A 23 -5.64 2.29 -23.87
CA PHE A 23 -4.52 2.14 -22.94
C PHE A 23 -3.16 2.33 -23.60
N GLN A 24 -2.92 1.77 -24.80
CA GLN A 24 -1.64 1.99 -25.50
C GLN A 24 -1.40 3.45 -25.88
N LYS A 25 -2.46 4.17 -26.28
CA LYS A 25 -2.38 5.60 -26.55
C LYS A 25 -2.10 6.40 -25.28
N SER A 26 -2.79 6.07 -24.18
CA SER A 26 -2.54 6.67 -22.86
C SER A 26 -1.13 6.39 -22.36
N PHE A 27 -0.62 5.17 -22.55
CA PHE A 27 0.73 4.77 -22.15
C PHE A 27 1.81 5.52 -22.96
N GLN A 28 1.68 5.60 -24.29
CA GLN A 28 2.60 6.39 -25.13
C GLN A 28 2.54 7.89 -24.80
N GLN A 29 1.37 8.40 -24.43
CA GLN A 29 1.17 9.80 -24.06
C GLN A 29 1.76 10.11 -22.67
N VAL A 30 1.65 9.16 -21.74
CA VAL A 30 2.33 9.17 -20.43
C VAL A 30 3.85 9.04 -20.60
N GLN A 31 4.33 8.16 -21.48
CA GLN A 31 5.76 8.00 -21.76
C GLN A 31 6.35 9.26 -22.41
N LYS A 32 5.62 9.90 -23.33
CA LYS A 32 6.00 11.21 -23.89
C LYS A 32 5.96 12.34 -22.86
N SER A 33 5.07 12.30 -21.87
CA SER A 33 5.04 13.31 -20.80
C SER A 33 6.14 13.08 -19.76
N ILE A 34 6.49 11.82 -19.48
CA ILE A 34 7.64 11.43 -18.63
C ILE A 34 8.96 11.94 -19.23
N VAL A 35 9.15 11.80 -20.54
CA VAL A 35 10.41 12.20 -21.21
C VAL A 35 10.53 13.73 -21.35
N ASN A 36 9.42 14.46 -21.40
CA ASN A 36 9.42 15.91 -21.66
C ASN A 36 9.19 16.80 -20.43
N ASN A 37 8.74 16.28 -19.28
CA ASN A 37 8.55 17.08 -18.08
C ASN A 37 9.85 17.21 -17.28
N LYS A 38 10.46 18.40 -17.37
CA LYS A 38 11.31 18.91 -16.29
C LYS A 38 10.48 18.98 -15.01
N ASP A 39 11.07 18.67 -13.85
CA ASP A 39 10.44 18.81 -12.53
C ASP A 39 9.75 20.18 -12.40
N ASP A 40 8.44 20.22 -12.62
CA ASP A 40 7.64 21.44 -12.58
C ASP A 40 6.88 21.53 -11.26
N THR A 41 7.61 21.34 -10.15
CA THR A 41 7.09 21.59 -8.80
C THR A 41 6.65 23.06 -8.62
N ASN A 42 7.03 23.94 -9.55
CA ASN A 42 6.63 25.34 -9.59
C ASN A 42 5.27 25.59 -10.26
N GLN A 43 4.69 24.58 -10.92
CA GLN A 43 3.35 24.71 -11.49
C GLN A 43 2.28 24.60 -10.39
N LEU A 44 1.38 25.59 -10.36
CA LEU A 44 0.19 25.56 -9.51
C LEU A 44 -0.70 24.35 -9.85
N LEU A 45 -1.39 23.82 -8.83
CA LEU A 45 -2.39 22.78 -9.03
C LEU A 45 -3.52 23.27 -9.95
N SER A 46 -3.88 22.45 -10.92
CA SER A 46 -5.02 22.70 -11.80
C SER A 46 -6.35 22.62 -11.04
N GLU A 47 -7.39 23.25 -11.60
CA GLU A 47 -8.75 23.16 -11.07
C GLU A 47 -9.26 21.72 -10.95
N LYS A 48 -8.82 20.82 -11.82
CA LYS A 48 -9.18 19.40 -11.76
C LYS A 48 -8.54 18.74 -10.54
N GLU A 49 -7.25 18.98 -10.29
CA GLU A 49 -6.55 18.47 -9.11
C GLU A 49 -7.18 19.01 -7.82
N LEU A 50 -7.48 20.31 -7.76
CA LEU A 50 -8.14 20.92 -6.60
C LEU A 50 -9.52 20.29 -6.32
N LYS A 51 -10.31 20.00 -7.35
CA LYS A 51 -11.59 19.30 -7.19
C LYS A 51 -11.42 17.87 -6.69
N LEU A 52 -10.44 17.13 -7.20
CA LEU A 52 -10.13 15.77 -6.72
C LEU A 52 -9.68 15.78 -5.26
N ILE A 53 -8.80 16.72 -4.88
CA ILE A 53 -8.35 16.88 -3.50
C ILE A 53 -9.52 17.19 -2.56
N ARG A 54 -10.44 18.07 -2.97
CA ARG A 54 -11.67 18.37 -2.20
C ARG A 54 -12.55 17.14 -2.05
N PHE A 55 -12.70 16.35 -3.11
CA PHE A 55 -13.47 15.10 -3.08
C PHE A 55 -12.84 14.07 -2.13
N ILE A 56 -11.53 13.86 -2.21
CA ILE A 56 -10.80 12.97 -1.29
C ILE A 56 -10.90 13.47 0.16
N SER A 57 -10.79 14.78 0.38
CA SER A 57 -10.97 15.39 1.70
C SER A 57 -12.37 15.14 2.24
N TYR A 58 -13.39 15.26 1.39
CA TYR A 58 -14.77 14.94 1.72
C TYR A 58 -14.93 13.46 2.09
N LEU A 59 -14.37 12.53 1.32
CA LEU A 59 -14.48 11.10 1.62
C LEU A 59 -13.76 10.67 2.92
N THR A 60 -12.78 11.45 3.36
CA THR A 60 -11.91 11.11 4.49
C THR A 60 -12.24 11.94 5.73
N TYR A 61 -11.36 12.87 6.12
CA TYR A 61 -11.40 13.51 7.43
C TYR A 61 -12.55 14.52 7.59
N MET A 62 -13.15 15.05 6.50
CA MET A 62 -14.25 16.02 6.61
C MET A 62 -15.56 15.38 7.08
N GLN A 63 -15.69 14.07 6.95
CA GLN A 63 -16.84 13.33 7.45
C GLN A 63 -16.63 12.74 8.85
N THR A 64 -15.37 12.57 9.25
CA THR A 64 -15.02 11.94 10.52
C THR A 64 -15.18 12.91 11.68
N THR A 65 -16.08 12.61 12.60
CA THR A 65 -16.33 13.45 13.78
C THR A 65 -15.46 13.08 14.98
N THR A 66 -15.10 11.80 15.11
CA THR A 66 -14.15 11.24 16.10
C THR A 66 -13.52 9.96 15.55
N THR A 67 -12.39 9.50 16.12
CA THR A 67 -11.75 8.22 15.74
C THR A 67 -12.65 7.01 16.00
N THR A 68 -13.56 7.10 16.96
CA THR A 68 -14.53 6.04 17.29
C THR A 68 -15.83 6.10 16.49
N ASN A 69 -16.11 7.20 15.79
CA ASN A 69 -17.33 7.39 15.00
C ASN A 69 -16.99 7.82 13.57
N ILE A 70 -16.32 6.90 12.87
CA ILE A 70 -15.98 7.04 11.46
C ILE A 70 -17.23 6.73 10.61
N THR A 71 -17.70 7.71 9.85
CA THR A 71 -18.79 7.51 8.89
C THR A 71 -18.25 6.99 7.56
N TRP A 72 -19.03 6.19 6.85
CA TRP A 72 -18.64 5.55 5.59
C TRP A 72 -19.42 6.10 4.38
N ASN A 73 -19.93 7.33 4.45
CA ASN A 73 -20.68 7.92 3.35
C ASN A 73 -19.77 8.16 2.14
N GLY A 74 -20.20 7.74 0.96
CA GLY A 74 -19.40 7.72 -0.27
C GLY A 74 -18.52 6.47 -0.44
N TRP A 75 -18.57 5.51 0.49
CA TRP A 75 -17.82 4.25 0.44
C TRP A 75 -18.70 3.02 0.21
N GLU A 76 -20.01 3.21 0.01
CA GLU A 76 -21.06 2.19 0.14
C GLU A 76 -20.80 0.97 -0.75
N LYS A 77 -20.43 1.21 -2.02
CA LYS A 77 -20.24 0.13 -3.01
C LYS A 77 -19.09 -0.81 -2.67
N ASN A 78 -18.05 -0.30 -2.02
CA ASN A 78 -16.83 -1.07 -1.71
C ASN A 78 -16.81 -1.57 -0.27
N TYR A 79 -17.71 -1.07 0.58
CA TYR A 79 -17.74 -1.34 2.01
C TYR A 79 -18.62 -2.56 2.36
N ASP A 80 -19.79 -2.72 1.74
CA ASP A 80 -20.75 -3.80 2.08
C ASP A 80 -20.37 -5.18 1.49
N GLY A 81 -19.28 -5.25 0.73
CA GLY A 81 -18.77 -6.48 0.12
C GLY A 81 -17.90 -7.31 1.07
N PRO A 82 -17.57 -8.57 0.70
CA PRO A 82 -16.82 -9.51 1.55
C PRO A 82 -15.34 -9.13 1.78
N GLN A 83 -14.86 -8.04 1.17
CA GLN A 83 -13.46 -7.57 1.23
C GLN A 83 -12.42 -8.63 0.78
N LEU A 84 -12.74 -9.47 -0.22
CA LEU A 84 -11.84 -10.55 -0.66
C LEU A 84 -11.05 -10.23 -1.94
N ASP A 85 -11.57 -9.38 -2.83
CA ASP A 85 -10.98 -9.13 -4.15
C ASP A 85 -10.27 -7.77 -4.25
N LEU A 86 -9.73 -7.45 -5.43
CA LEU A 86 -9.06 -6.16 -5.71
C LEU A 86 -9.98 -4.92 -5.62
N GLY A 87 -11.30 -5.12 -5.54
CA GLY A 87 -12.29 -4.06 -5.29
C GLY A 87 -12.46 -3.70 -3.82
N SER A 88 -11.79 -4.43 -2.92
CA SER A 88 -11.86 -4.20 -1.47
C SER A 88 -11.41 -2.79 -1.07
N ILE A 89 -12.02 -2.26 -0.02
CA ILE A 89 -11.83 -0.86 0.40
C ILE A 89 -10.39 -0.58 0.86
N ARG A 90 -9.68 -1.58 1.37
CA ARG A 90 -8.26 -1.47 1.80
C ARG A 90 -7.37 -0.88 0.71
N TYR A 91 -7.61 -1.27 -0.55
CA TYR A 91 -6.82 -0.77 -1.68
C TYR A 91 -7.12 0.70 -1.96
N THR A 92 -8.40 1.08 -1.93
CA THR A 92 -8.78 2.48 -2.16
C THR A 92 -8.25 3.38 -1.05
N LEU A 93 -8.33 2.95 0.21
CA LEU A 93 -7.77 3.68 1.36
C LEU A 93 -6.24 3.84 1.23
N ALA A 94 -5.52 2.77 0.90
CA ALA A 94 -4.09 2.83 0.70
C ALA A 94 -3.70 3.82 -0.41
N HIS A 95 -4.35 3.74 -1.58
CA HIS A 95 -4.06 4.64 -2.70
C HIS A 95 -4.43 6.09 -2.39
N ILE A 96 -5.48 6.36 -1.62
CA ILE A 96 -5.78 7.72 -1.14
C ILE A 96 -4.65 8.24 -0.24
N GLY A 97 -4.13 7.42 0.67
CA GLY A 97 -2.99 7.81 1.50
C GLY A 97 -1.73 8.08 0.67
N TYR A 98 -1.45 7.26 -0.34
CA TYR A 98 -0.31 7.47 -1.26
C TYR A 98 -0.47 8.76 -2.06
N THR A 99 -1.69 9.06 -2.46
CA THR A 99 -2.04 10.31 -3.16
C THR A 99 -1.83 11.52 -2.25
N ALA A 100 -2.18 11.40 -0.97
CA ALA A 100 -1.92 12.45 0.00
C ALA A 100 -0.41 12.68 0.19
N ALA A 101 0.41 11.63 0.23
CA ALA A 101 1.86 11.77 0.26
C ALA A 101 2.41 12.49 -0.98
N ALA A 102 1.93 12.12 -2.17
CA ALA A 102 2.30 12.79 -3.42
C ALA A 102 1.87 14.28 -3.44
N LEU A 103 0.68 14.58 -2.89
CA LEU A 103 0.20 15.94 -2.72
C LEU A 103 1.12 16.74 -1.78
N ALA A 104 1.50 16.18 -0.63
CA ALA A 104 2.41 16.82 0.32
C ALA A 104 3.76 17.18 -0.32
N TYR A 105 4.26 16.34 -1.22
CA TYR A 105 5.47 16.62 -2.01
C TYR A 105 5.27 17.77 -3.00
N ARG A 106 4.11 17.82 -3.69
CA ARG A 106 3.78 18.90 -4.62
C ARG A 106 3.47 20.23 -3.93
N THR A 107 3.02 20.20 -2.69
CA THR A 107 2.66 21.38 -1.90
C THR A 107 3.36 21.35 -0.54
N PRO A 108 4.70 21.50 -0.48
CA PRO A 108 5.47 21.32 0.76
C PRO A 108 5.14 22.36 1.84
N ASN A 109 4.60 23.52 1.44
CA ASN A 109 4.14 24.57 2.34
C ASN A 109 2.67 24.38 2.80
N TYR A 110 2.00 23.31 2.39
CA TYR A 110 0.60 23.02 2.73
C TYR A 110 0.37 21.51 2.91
N ARG A 111 1.12 20.91 3.84
CA ARG A 111 1.13 19.46 4.07
C ARG A 111 0.05 18.99 5.05
N GLU A 112 -0.53 19.91 5.81
CA GLU A 112 -1.51 19.63 6.87
C GLU A 112 -2.74 18.93 6.31
N LEU A 113 -3.15 19.29 5.08
CA LEU A 113 -4.25 18.63 4.40
C LEU A 113 -3.94 17.16 4.10
N ALA A 114 -2.76 16.89 3.56
CA ALA A 114 -2.31 15.54 3.25
C ALA A 114 -2.17 14.70 4.52
N ILE A 115 -1.64 15.28 5.60
CA ILE A 115 -1.49 14.61 6.91
C ILE A 115 -2.87 14.19 7.45
N LYS A 116 -3.90 15.05 7.33
CA LYS A 116 -5.27 14.71 7.75
C LYS A 116 -5.88 13.57 6.93
N ILE A 117 -5.68 13.59 5.61
CA ILE A 117 -6.16 12.53 4.71
C ILE A 117 -5.46 11.19 5.03
N LEU A 118 -4.13 11.21 5.24
CA LEU A 118 -3.34 10.05 5.63
C LEU A 118 -3.81 9.47 6.97
N LYS A 119 -3.96 10.33 7.98
CA LYS A 119 -4.43 9.92 9.31
C LYS A 119 -5.77 9.22 9.24
N ASP A 120 -6.75 9.83 8.56
CA ASP A 120 -8.08 9.25 8.43
C ASP A 120 -8.06 7.93 7.63
N SER A 121 -7.19 7.82 6.62
CA SER A 121 -7.00 6.57 5.88
C SER A 121 -6.44 5.45 6.76
N ILE A 122 -5.50 5.77 7.67
CA ILE A 122 -4.97 4.83 8.67
C ILE A 122 -6.06 4.40 9.65
N GLU A 123 -6.79 5.34 10.25
CA GLU A 123 -7.88 5.03 11.19
C GLU A 123 -8.95 4.14 10.55
N ARG A 124 -9.27 4.38 9.27
CA ARG A 124 -10.18 3.53 8.48
C ARG A 124 -9.58 2.15 8.22
N MET A 125 -8.30 2.06 7.87
CA MET A 125 -7.61 0.78 7.67
C MET A 125 -7.60 -0.09 8.92
N LEU A 126 -7.53 0.51 10.10
CA LEU A 126 -7.57 -0.19 11.40
C LEU A 126 -8.98 -0.66 11.79
N ASN A 127 -10.01 -0.18 11.10
CA ASN A 127 -11.39 -0.56 11.40
C ASN A 127 -11.67 -2.02 10.97
N ILE A 128 -12.32 -2.79 11.85
CA ILE A 128 -12.68 -4.20 11.63
C ILE A 128 -13.39 -4.45 10.31
N LYS A 129 -14.11 -3.47 9.79
CA LYS A 129 -14.84 -3.60 8.53
C LYS A 129 -13.92 -3.70 7.31
N VAL A 130 -12.65 -3.30 7.44
CA VAL A 130 -11.64 -3.37 6.37
C VAL A 130 -10.85 -4.67 6.40
N TRP A 131 -10.48 -5.15 7.58
CA TRP A 131 -9.63 -6.33 7.75
C TRP A 131 -10.37 -7.56 8.28
N GLY A 132 -11.62 -7.43 8.70
CA GLY A 132 -12.40 -8.50 9.33
C GLY A 132 -12.73 -9.68 8.42
N TYR A 133 -12.28 -9.66 7.16
CA TYR A 133 -12.27 -10.79 6.23
C TYR A 133 -11.26 -11.87 6.63
N ILE A 134 -10.39 -11.64 7.61
CA ILE A 134 -9.42 -12.64 8.05
C ILE A 134 -10.07 -13.95 8.52
N ASP A 135 -11.33 -13.95 8.95
CA ASP A 135 -12.05 -15.19 9.28
C ASP A 135 -12.41 -16.04 8.05
N HIS A 136 -12.31 -15.49 6.85
CA HIS A 136 -12.44 -16.24 5.62
C HIS A 136 -11.19 -17.10 5.36
N TYR A 137 -9.99 -16.54 5.55
CA TYR A 137 -8.73 -17.20 5.20
C TYR A 137 -8.05 -17.90 6.40
N TRP A 138 -8.05 -17.25 7.57
CA TRP A 138 -7.18 -17.63 8.70
C TRP A 138 -7.97 -17.97 9.98
N LYS A 139 -9.27 -18.28 9.92
CA LYS A 139 -10.07 -18.60 11.13
C LYS A 139 -9.51 -19.77 11.96
N ASN A 140 -8.81 -20.70 11.33
CA ASN A 140 -8.30 -21.90 11.98
C ASN A 140 -6.81 -21.80 12.38
N VAL A 141 -6.16 -20.66 12.16
CA VAL A 141 -4.77 -20.48 12.62
C VAL A 141 -4.73 -20.14 14.11
N HIS A 142 -3.64 -20.54 14.78
CA HIS A 142 -3.51 -20.41 16.24
C HIS A 142 -3.43 -18.96 16.75
N THR A 143 -3.09 -18.01 15.89
CA THR A 143 -2.95 -16.58 16.17
C THR A 143 -4.22 -15.78 15.88
N PHE A 144 -5.27 -16.43 15.36
CA PHE A 144 -6.54 -15.77 15.10
C PHE A 144 -7.10 -15.13 16.40
N PRO A 145 -7.57 -13.86 16.37
CA PRO A 145 -7.89 -13.04 15.19
C PRO A 145 -6.84 -11.95 14.86
N ASP A 146 -5.54 -12.21 15.01
CA ASP A 146 -4.50 -11.24 14.61
C ASP A 146 -4.44 -11.10 13.08
N PRO A 147 -4.67 -9.89 12.50
CA PRO A 147 -4.69 -9.71 11.06
C PRO A 147 -3.29 -9.58 10.41
N VAL A 148 -2.22 -9.61 11.20
CA VAL A 148 -0.85 -9.33 10.74
C VAL A 148 0.14 -10.43 11.14
N CYS A 149 -0.11 -11.15 12.23
CA CYS A 149 0.83 -12.16 12.73
C CYS A 149 1.14 -13.27 11.71
N ASP A 150 0.16 -13.64 10.89
CA ASP A 150 0.31 -14.69 9.88
C ASP A 150 -0.20 -14.21 8.51
N GLU A 151 0.70 -14.18 7.54
CA GLU A 151 0.43 -13.86 6.14
C GLU A 151 -0.23 -12.47 5.96
N ASN A 152 -1.27 -12.39 5.12
CA ASN A 152 -2.05 -11.19 4.86
C ASN A 152 -1.20 -9.97 4.45
N ILE A 153 -0.12 -10.21 3.70
CA ILE A 153 0.92 -9.20 3.45
C ILE A 153 0.40 -7.94 2.78
N MET A 154 -0.67 -8.08 2.00
CA MET A 154 -1.19 -6.97 1.22
C MET A 154 -1.85 -5.96 2.14
N TYR A 155 -2.57 -6.43 3.17
CA TYR A 155 -3.12 -5.55 4.19
C TYR A 155 -2.04 -4.97 5.09
N SER A 156 -1.21 -5.84 5.69
CA SER A 156 -0.19 -5.42 6.66
C SER A 156 0.88 -4.51 6.03
N GLY A 157 1.27 -4.81 4.79
CA GLY A 157 2.17 -4.00 3.99
C GLY A 157 1.63 -2.63 3.62
N HIS A 158 0.38 -2.55 3.16
CA HIS A 158 -0.29 -1.27 2.91
C HIS A 158 -0.38 -0.43 4.18
N LEU A 159 -0.79 -1.06 5.30
CA LEU A 159 -0.87 -0.38 6.59
C LEU A 159 0.49 0.16 7.04
N LEU A 160 1.56 -0.64 6.94
CA LEU A 160 2.91 -0.21 7.28
C LEU A 160 3.36 0.96 6.41
N GLN A 161 3.11 0.91 5.10
CA GLN A 161 3.46 1.99 4.20
C GLN A 161 2.70 3.28 4.54
N LEU A 162 1.41 3.20 4.91
CA LEU A 162 0.64 4.37 5.33
C LEU A 162 1.16 4.97 6.64
N LEU A 163 1.41 4.13 7.65
CA LEU A 163 1.95 4.56 8.96
C LEU A 163 3.29 5.27 8.80
N THR A 164 4.20 4.66 8.04
CA THR A 164 5.55 5.21 7.84
C THR A 164 5.54 6.47 6.96
N LEU A 165 4.62 6.58 5.99
CA LEU A 165 4.37 7.83 5.27
C LEU A 165 3.83 8.93 6.19
N TYR A 166 2.88 8.60 7.07
CA TYR A 166 2.33 9.56 8.04
C TYR A 166 3.42 10.10 8.94
N GLU A 167 4.21 9.23 9.57
CA GLU A 167 5.33 9.61 10.44
C GLU A 167 6.36 10.47 9.69
N SER A 168 6.74 10.06 8.48
CA SER A 168 7.70 10.79 7.63
C SER A 168 7.23 12.22 7.32
N LEU A 169 5.95 12.38 7.00
CA LEU A 169 5.41 13.66 6.53
C LEU A 169 4.99 14.58 7.66
N SER A 170 4.53 14.03 8.77
CA SER A 170 4.03 14.81 9.91
C SER A 170 5.08 15.05 11.00
N GLY A 171 6.07 14.16 11.14
CA GLY A 171 6.93 14.09 12.32
C GLY A 171 6.19 13.63 13.58
N ASP A 172 4.95 13.16 13.46
CA ASP A 172 4.14 12.63 14.54
C ASP A 172 4.31 11.11 14.64
N PHE A 173 4.84 10.66 15.78
CA PHE A 173 5.14 9.27 16.08
C PHE A 173 4.10 8.61 17.01
N THR A 174 2.90 9.19 17.15
CA THR A 174 1.86 8.66 18.03
C THR A 174 1.58 7.17 17.77
N TYR A 175 1.52 6.73 16.51
CA TYR A 175 1.29 5.30 16.20
C TYR A 175 2.47 4.37 16.54
N ASP A 176 3.67 4.90 16.74
CA ASP A 176 4.82 4.12 17.18
C ASP A 176 4.98 4.14 18.71
N ILE A 177 4.68 5.29 19.33
CA ILE A 177 4.82 5.52 20.77
C ILE A 177 3.63 4.93 21.53
N ASP A 178 2.41 5.35 21.18
CA ASP A 178 1.18 4.94 21.85
C ASP A 178 0.59 3.68 21.23
N GLY A 179 0.86 3.44 19.94
CA GLY A 179 0.35 2.29 19.21
C GLY A 179 -1.10 2.43 18.76
N PHE A 180 -1.69 1.30 18.39
CA PHE A 180 -3.06 1.14 17.94
C PHE A 180 -3.55 -0.28 18.21
N ASP A 181 -4.87 -0.45 18.27
CA ASP A 181 -5.50 -1.74 18.54
C ASP A 181 -6.27 -2.25 17.32
N PHE A 182 -6.04 -3.51 16.95
CA PHE A 182 -7.02 -4.27 16.18
C PHE A 182 -8.10 -4.79 17.13
N ILE A 183 -9.33 -4.36 16.89
CA ILE A 183 -10.49 -4.75 17.70
C ILE A 183 -11.31 -5.78 16.91
N TRP A 184 -11.28 -7.03 17.35
CA TRP A 184 -12.15 -8.10 16.84
C TRP A 184 -13.41 -8.19 17.72
N ASP A 185 -14.56 -7.88 17.13
CA ASP A 185 -15.86 -7.86 17.82
C ASP A 185 -16.94 -8.73 17.13
N LYS A 186 -16.52 -9.65 16.24
CA LYS A 186 -17.43 -10.55 15.50
C LYS A 186 -17.83 -11.82 16.28
N ASP A 187 -17.20 -12.09 17.43
CA ASP A 187 -17.48 -13.28 18.23
C ASP A 187 -18.57 -12.99 19.27
N ASN A 188 -19.87 -13.08 18.93
CA ASN A 188 -21.02 -13.12 19.86
C ASN A 188 -20.75 -12.58 21.31
N ASP A 189 -20.54 -11.27 21.44
CA ASP A 189 -20.27 -10.50 22.69
C ASP A 189 -18.85 -10.55 23.31
N ARG A 190 -17.88 -11.22 22.68
CA ARG A 190 -16.46 -11.17 23.07
C ARG A 190 -15.68 -10.21 22.17
N ILE A 191 -15.08 -9.20 22.80
CA ILE A 191 -14.16 -8.27 22.15
C ILE A 191 -12.72 -8.73 22.42
N THR A 192 -11.97 -9.05 21.38
CA THR A 192 -10.52 -9.31 21.44
C THR A 192 -9.78 -8.08 20.96
N LYS A 193 -8.82 -7.58 21.76
CA LYS A 193 -7.95 -6.46 21.39
C LYS A 193 -6.53 -6.95 21.17
N ILE A 194 -5.94 -6.55 20.05
CA ILE A 194 -4.58 -6.95 19.67
C ILE A 194 -3.78 -5.67 19.42
N HIS A 195 -2.86 -5.39 20.33
CA HIS A 195 -2.11 -4.15 20.34
C HIS A 195 -0.85 -4.23 19.48
N TYR A 196 -0.68 -3.22 18.63
CA TYR A 196 0.50 -3.01 17.78
C TYR A 196 0.99 -1.56 17.88
N ASN A 197 2.23 -1.35 17.50
CA ASN A 197 2.74 -0.04 17.13
C ASN A 197 3.48 -0.17 15.79
N THR A 198 3.85 0.94 15.16
CA THR A 198 4.53 0.92 13.85
C THR A 198 5.75 0.00 13.85
N THR A 199 6.60 0.08 14.89
CA THR A 199 7.77 -0.79 15.04
C THR A 199 7.39 -2.28 15.12
N LYS A 200 6.46 -2.66 15.99
CA LYS A 200 6.02 -4.05 16.15
C LYS A 200 5.43 -4.60 14.85
N LEU A 201 4.66 -3.79 14.13
CA LEU A 201 4.13 -4.15 12.80
C LEU A 201 5.28 -4.39 11.81
N ALA A 202 6.25 -3.48 11.72
CA ALA A 202 7.39 -3.61 10.83
C ALA A 202 8.17 -4.91 11.11
N TYR A 203 8.49 -5.17 12.37
CA TYR A 203 9.21 -6.38 12.76
C TYR A 203 8.39 -7.65 12.56
N ALA A 204 7.07 -7.64 12.81
CA ALA A 204 6.20 -8.79 12.54
C ALA A 204 6.22 -9.18 11.05
N ILE A 205 6.21 -8.20 10.15
CA ILE A 205 6.34 -8.45 8.71
C ILE A 205 7.76 -8.91 8.36
N TYR A 206 8.78 -8.23 8.89
CA TYR A 206 10.19 -8.57 8.63
C TYR A 206 10.51 -10.01 9.02
N TYR A 207 10.07 -10.47 10.19
CA TYR A 207 10.33 -11.83 10.64
C TYR A 207 9.67 -12.88 9.74
N GLN A 208 8.46 -12.62 9.24
CA GLN A 208 7.81 -13.50 8.27
C GLN A 208 8.55 -13.51 6.92
N MET A 209 9.07 -12.36 6.47
CA MET A 209 9.87 -12.28 5.23
C MET A 209 11.24 -12.95 5.36
N ASN A 210 11.86 -12.85 6.53
CA ASN A 210 13.20 -13.37 6.78
C ASN A 210 13.19 -14.88 7.10
N GLU A 211 12.03 -15.52 7.14
CA GLU A 211 11.94 -16.97 7.23
C GLU A 211 12.45 -17.60 5.92
N GLU A 212 13.47 -18.46 6.03
CA GLU A 212 14.28 -18.99 4.91
C GLU A 212 13.46 -19.69 3.81
N SER A 213 12.32 -20.27 4.16
CA SER A 213 11.41 -20.96 3.23
C SER A 213 10.32 -20.09 2.62
N SER A 214 10.21 -18.83 3.06
CA SER A 214 9.00 -18.04 2.85
C SER A 214 8.83 -17.59 1.39
N ALA A 215 9.95 -17.28 0.71
CA ALA A 215 10.01 -16.52 -0.55
C ALA A 215 9.15 -15.23 -0.52
N GLY A 216 8.74 -14.82 0.68
CA GLY A 216 7.91 -13.67 0.98
C GLY A 216 6.79 -14.02 1.90
N VAL A 217 6.00 -13.02 2.26
CA VAL A 217 4.80 -13.25 3.07
C VAL A 217 3.63 -13.46 2.12
N SER A 218 2.81 -14.48 2.35
CA SER A 218 1.66 -14.75 1.48
C SER A 218 0.61 -13.64 1.60
N CYS A 219 -0.07 -13.34 0.49
CA CYS A 219 -1.20 -12.40 0.48
C CYS A 219 -2.46 -13.15 0.95
N GLU A 220 -2.91 -14.09 0.13
CA GLU A 220 -3.79 -15.19 0.48
C GLU A 220 -2.95 -16.41 0.88
N PRO A 221 -3.52 -17.40 1.59
CA PRO A 221 -2.79 -18.59 1.99
C PRO A 221 -2.01 -19.21 0.84
N GLU A 222 -0.72 -19.45 1.06
CA GLU A 222 0.20 -20.12 0.13
C GLU A 222 0.65 -19.33 -1.13
N TRP A 223 0.09 -18.14 -1.37
CA TRP A 223 0.39 -17.34 -2.56
C TRP A 223 1.17 -16.07 -2.24
N VAL A 224 2.39 -15.98 -2.77
CA VAL A 224 3.27 -14.83 -2.57
C VAL A 224 3.38 -14.05 -3.87
N TYR A 225 2.84 -12.82 -3.88
CA TYR A 225 2.82 -11.94 -5.04
C TYR A 225 3.82 -10.80 -4.89
N THR A 226 4.57 -10.51 -5.95
CA THR A 226 5.52 -9.39 -6.00
C THR A 226 4.85 -8.04 -5.80
N ILE A 227 3.65 -7.86 -6.37
CA ILE A 227 2.85 -6.64 -6.16
C ILE A 227 2.56 -6.39 -4.68
N CYS A 228 2.36 -7.45 -3.89
CA CYS A 228 2.04 -7.35 -2.48
C CYS A 228 3.27 -7.07 -1.63
N GLN A 229 4.42 -7.66 -1.98
CA GLN A 229 5.68 -7.41 -1.27
C GLN A 229 6.15 -5.96 -1.42
N ASN A 230 5.69 -5.22 -2.44
CA ASN A 230 6.18 -3.86 -2.69
C ASN A 230 5.96 -2.90 -1.51
N HIS A 231 4.76 -2.96 -0.94
CA HIS A 231 4.32 -2.06 0.09
C HIS A 231 5.10 -2.17 1.41
N PRO A 232 5.33 -3.38 1.97
CA PRO A 232 6.14 -3.51 3.18
C PRO A 232 7.61 -3.11 2.95
N HIS A 233 8.23 -3.39 1.79
CA HIS A 233 9.60 -2.92 1.52
C HIS A 233 9.71 -1.39 1.50
N ILE A 234 8.73 -0.69 0.91
CA ILE A 234 8.66 0.77 0.99
C ILE A 234 8.50 1.21 2.44
N GLY A 235 7.61 0.53 3.17
CA GLY A 235 7.40 0.76 4.60
C GLY A 235 8.68 0.63 5.41
N PHE A 236 9.47 -0.42 5.19
CA PHE A 236 10.77 -0.63 5.85
C PHE A 236 11.76 0.48 5.55
N LYS A 237 11.90 0.87 4.28
CA LYS A 237 12.80 1.95 3.88
C LYS A 237 12.41 3.28 4.54
N LEU A 238 11.11 3.61 4.56
CA LEU A 238 10.63 4.81 5.23
C LEU A 238 10.83 4.72 6.76
N TYR A 239 10.55 3.56 7.36
CA TYR A 239 10.75 3.32 8.78
C TYR A 239 12.21 3.58 9.19
N ASP A 240 13.15 3.02 8.44
CA ASP A 240 14.59 3.12 8.69
C ASP A 240 15.11 4.55 8.47
N ILE A 241 14.72 5.21 7.38
CA ILE A 241 15.09 6.61 7.11
C ILE A 241 14.64 7.55 8.23
N VAL A 242 13.37 7.46 8.64
CA VAL A 242 12.80 8.36 9.65
C VAL A 242 13.45 8.16 11.02
N ARG A 243 13.89 6.94 11.33
CA ARG A 243 14.49 6.58 12.62
C ARG A 243 16.01 6.58 12.59
N ASN A 244 16.63 6.91 11.45
CA ASN A 244 18.07 6.81 11.21
C ASN A 244 18.64 5.43 11.60
N LYS A 245 17.96 4.38 11.13
CA LYS A 245 18.33 2.96 11.27
C LYS A 245 18.58 2.35 9.88
N HIS A 246 19.13 1.15 9.87
CA HIS A 246 19.32 0.30 8.67
C HIS A 246 18.96 -1.14 9.01
N ALA A 247 17.88 -1.34 9.77
CA ALA A 247 17.58 -2.65 10.38
C ALA A 247 16.78 -3.58 9.46
N LEU A 248 16.07 -3.03 8.47
CA LEU A 248 15.06 -3.73 7.69
C LEU A 248 15.35 -3.70 6.17
N GLU A 249 16.52 -3.19 5.75
CA GLU A 249 16.86 -2.92 4.34
C GLU A 249 17.26 -4.16 3.51
N ASP A 250 17.68 -5.25 4.16
CA ASP A 250 18.28 -6.42 3.50
C ASP A 250 17.38 -7.66 3.50
N ILE A 251 16.26 -7.58 2.77
CA ILE A 251 15.43 -8.76 2.50
C ILE A 251 15.79 -9.26 1.07
N PRO A 252 16.48 -10.41 0.92
CA PRO A 252 17.17 -10.82 -0.32
C PRO A 252 16.27 -11.15 -1.53
N MET A 253 14.99 -11.36 -1.25
CA MET A 253 14.06 -12.27 -1.92
C MET A 253 13.77 -12.03 -3.41
N PHE A 254 14.14 -10.86 -3.94
CA PHE A 254 13.97 -10.52 -5.35
C PHE A 254 15.19 -9.83 -5.97
N LYS A 255 16.28 -9.70 -5.22
CA LYS A 255 17.58 -9.24 -5.77
C LYS A 255 18.35 -10.40 -6.41
N GLU A 256 17.91 -11.64 -6.17
CA GLU A 256 18.50 -12.84 -6.70
C GLU A 256 17.84 -13.28 -8.02
N ASP A 257 18.69 -13.41 -9.04
CA ASP A 257 18.40 -13.70 -10.45
C ASP A 257 17.89 -12.51 -11.30
N ARG A 258 18.33 -12.46 -12.56
CA ARG A 258 18.07 -11.38 -13.53
C ARG A 258 16.62 -11.33 -14.07
N TYR A 259 15.70 -12.08 -13.47
CA TYR A 259 14.34 -12.26 -13.98
C TYR A 259 13.33 -11.67 -13.02
N PHE A 260 12.37 -10.92 -13.57
CA PHE A 260 11.27 -10.38 -12.82
C PHE A 260 10.28 -11.50 -12.47
N LYS A 261 10.32 -11.94 -11.22
CA LYS A 261 9.44 -12.99 -10.70
C LYS A 261 8.14 -12.32 -10.23
N MET A 262 6.98 -12.83 -10.65
CA MET A 262 5.67 -12.21 -10.37
C MET A 262 4.91 -12.88 -9.22
N LEU A 263 5.01 -14.20 -9.15
CA LEU A 263 4.22 -15.02 -8.24
C LEU A 263 5.00 -16.26 -7.82
N TYR A 264 4.99 -16.56 -6.54
CA TYR A 264 5.52 -17.78 -5.98
C TYR A 264 4.39 -18.55 -5.30
N TYR A 265 4.28 -19.83 -5.65
CA TYR A 265 3.34 -20.75 -5.03
C TYR A 265 4.10 -21.67 -4.08
N ARG A 266 3.89 -21.47 -2.78
CA ARG A 266 4.62 -22.16 -1.70
C ARG A 266 4.50 -23.68 -1.74
N PRO A 267 3.32 -24.31 -1.94
CA PRO A 267 3.17 -25.76 -1.83
C PRO A 267 4.01 -26.53 -2.83
N THR A 268 4.19 -25.99 -4.04
CA THR A 268 5.02 -26.62 -5.07
C THR A 268 6.39 -25.98 -5.22
N HIS A 269 6.73 -25.00 -4.38
CA HIS A 269 7.99 -24.25 -4.43
C HIS A 269 8.27 -23.72 -5.85
N THR A 270 7.24 -23.19 -6.53
CA THR A 270 7.31 -22.86 -7.95
C THR A 270 7.13 -21.37 -8.18
N TRP A 271 8.05 -20.80 -8.96
CA TRP A 271 7.91 -19.46 -9.52
C TRP A 271 7.08 -19.50 -10.80
N ILE A 272 6.09 -18.62 -10.85
CA ILE A 272 5.23 -18.41 -12.01
C ILE A 272 5.66 -17.07 -12.63
N PRO A 273 6.33 -17.09 -13.80
CA PRO A 273 6.85 -15.87 -14.42
C PRO A 273 5.76 -15.00 -15.03
N TYR A 274 4.59 -15.58 -15.30
CA TYR A 274 3.50 -14.90 -15.98
C TYR A 274 2.20 -15.02 -15.19
N PHE A 275 1.71 -13.87 -14.72
CA PHE A 275 0.35 -13.71 -14.24
C PHE A 275 -0.35 -12.79 -15.24
N ALA A 276 -1.29 -13.32 -16.01
CA ALA A 276 -1.89 -12.66 -17.19
C ALA A 276 -2.75 -11.43 -16.87
N ALA A 277 -2.14 -10.38 -16.33
CA ALA A 277 -2.78 -9.13 -16.00
C ALA A 277 -1.76 -7.99 -16.14
N THR A 278 -1.82 -7.26 -17.26
CA THR A 278 -0.96 -6.09 -17.52
C THR A 278 -1.03 -5.03 -16.42
N GLY A 279 -2.15 -4.96 -15.69
CA GLY A 279 -2.30 -4.11 -14.51
C GLY A 279 -1.35 -4.51 -13.35
N ASN A 280 -1.07 -5.80 -13.19
CA ASN A 280 -0.18 -6.29 -12.14
C ASN A 280 1.27 -5.99 -12.47
N ASP A 281 1.70 -6.11 -13.73
CA ASP A 281 3.05 -5.73 -14.14
C ASP A 281 3.27 -4.23 -13.95
N GLY A 282 2.28 -3.43 -14.36
CA GLY A 282 2.29 -1.98 -14.15
C GLY A 282 2.38 -1.60 -12.67
N TRP A 283 1.59 -2.24 -11.81
CA TRP A 283 1.68 -2.06 -10.37
C TRP A 283 3.06 -2.47 -9.86
N ALA A 284 3.50 -3.69 -10.18
CA ALA A 284 4.72 -4.25 -9.66
C ALA A 284 5.93 -3.34 -9.99
N LEU A 285 6.07 -2.98 -11.27
CA LEU A 285 7.14 -2.11 -11.76
C LEU A 285 7.04 -0.68 -11.20
N ALA A 286 5.84 -0.16 -10.97
CA ALA A 286 5.66 1.20 -10.46
C ALA A 286 6.24 1.38 -9.05
N TRP A 287 6.19 0.32 -8.25
CA TRP A 287 6.65 0.36 -6.85
C TRP A 287 8.03 -0.28 -6.65
N MET A 288 8.49 -1.08 -7.62
CA MET A 288 9.76 -1.80 -7.57
C MET A 288 10.99 -0.89 -7.44
N SER A 289 10.95 0.35 -7.93
CA SER A 289 12.10 1.28 -7.82
C SER A 289 12.55 1.54 -6.38
N SER A 290 11.68 1.29 -5.40
CA SER A 290 12.02 1.43 -3.98
C SER A 290 12.91 0.31 -3.43
N TRP A 291 12.97 -0.83 -4.13
CA TRP A 291 13.68 -2.06 -3.72
C TRP A 291 15.16 -2.05 -4.10
N PHE A 292 15.46 -1.31 -5.17
CA PHE A 292 16.73 -1.34 -5.86
C PHE A 292 17.41 0.02 -5.69
N ASP A 293 18.72 -0.01 -5.58
CA ASP A 293 19.47 1.24 -5.69
C ASP A 293 19.34 1.79 -7.10
N HIS A 294 19.44 3.11 -7.24
CA HIS A 294 19.22 3.84 -8.50
C HIS A 294 19.94 3.26 -9.73
N ASN A 295 21.03 2.53 -9.53
CA ASN A 295 21.86 1.95 -10.58
C ASN A 295 21.47 0.51 -10.97
N GLU A 296 20.58 -0.15 -10.22
CA GLU A 296 20.23 -1.56 -10.42
C GLU A 296 18.98 -1.74 -11.30
N THR A 297 18.06 -0.75 -11.33
CA THR A 297 16.80 -0.85 -12.08
C THR A 297 16.98 -0.85 -13.60
N SER A 298 18.11 -0.37 -14.12
CA SER A 298 18.39 -0.34 -15.57
C SER A 298 18.69 -1.70 -16.18
N ASN A 299 18.85 -2.73 -15.34
CA ASN A 299 19.25 -4.07 -15.76
C ASN A 299 18.08 -5.07 -15.85
N PHE A 300 16.86 -4.64 -15.53
CA PHE A 300 15.67 -5.49 -15.69
C PHE A 300 15.32 -5.62 -17.17
N ILE A 301 15.38 -6.86 -17.68
CA ILE A 301 14.85 -7.22 -18.98
C ILE A 301 13.38 -7.61 -18.74
N CYS A 302 12.45 -6.75 -19.15
CA CYS A 302 11.06 -7.15 -19.30
C CYS A 302 11.00 -8.04 -20.55
N ASP A 303 10.96 -9.35 -20.37
CA ASP A 303 10.62 -10.24 -21.47
C ASP A 303 9.14 -10.00 -21.82
N GLY A 304 8.90 -9.55 -23.06
CA GLY A 304 7.58 -9.23 -23.60
C GLY A 304 6.79 -10.45 -24.07
#